data_AF-A0A1Q6T7X0-F1
#
_entry.id   AF-A0A1Q6T7X0-F1
#
_cell.length_a   1.000
_cell.length_b   1.000
_cell.length_c   1.000
_cell.angle_alpha   90.00
_cell.angle_beta   90.00
_cell.angle_gamma   90.00
#
_symmetry.space_group_name_H-M   'P 1'
#
loop_
_entity.id
_entity.type
_entity.pdbx_description
1 polymer ?
#
loop_
_entity_poly.entity_id
_entity_poly.type
_entity_poly.pdbx_seq_one_letter_code
_entity_poly.pdbx_strand_id
1 'polypeptide(L)'
;MAKTIKEIAAECKVSEQAIRGWCRRNHVAKDAKGSFAISESQKRKLYLHYLGVARNEVAKPAKASCETYETSETVLISMLQKELDRKDAQLSAKDEQIRELNVRLSECSAALLAAQETARAAQALHAGTMQQQLAGEEDRAADSGTEEQAVPNKRRWFSRFFRR
;
A
#
# COMPACT_ATOMS: atom_id res chain seq x y z
N MET A 1 32.59 -13.41 34.15
CA MET A 1 32.90 -12.49 35.27
C MET A 1 31.59 -11.94 35.81
N ALA A 2 31.43 -11.85 37.14
CA ALA A 2 30.23 -11.28 37.74
C ALA A 2 30.19 -9.78 37.44
N LYS A 3 29.10 -9.30 36.82
CA LYS A 3 28.96 -7.88 36.51
C LYS A 3 28.68 -7.08 37.78
N THR A 4 29.29 -5.91 37.89
CA THR A 4 29.11 -5.01 39.01
C THR A 4 27.78 -4.26 38.91
N ILE A 5 27.30 -3.72 40.04
CA ILE A 5 26.11 -2.85 40.08
C ILE A 5 26.22 -1.69 39.08
N LYS A 6 27.41 -1.12 38.93
CA LYS A 6 27.69 -0.01 38.02
C LYS A 6 27.44 -0.39 36.56
N GLU A 7 27.93 -1.56 36.14
CA GLU A 7 27.74 -2.06 34.78
C GLU A 7 26.26 -2.38 34.51
N ILE A 8 25.59 -3.01 35.48
CA ILE A 8 24.16 -3.34 35.37
C ILE A 8 23.31 -2.06 35.30
N ALA A 9 23.63 -1.04 36.09
CA ALA A 9 22.95 0.25 36.07
C ALA A 9 23.08 0.95 34.71
N ALA A 10 24.29 0.93 34.13
CA ALA A 10 24.53 1.47 32.79
C ALA A 10 23.74 0.73 31.69
N GLU A 11 23.72 -0.60 31.73
CA GLU A 11 22.98 -1.42 30.75
C GLU A 11 21.46 -1.24 30.85
N CYS A 12 20.94 -1.16 32.07
CA CYS A 12 19.53 -0.91 32.34
C CYS A 12 19.11 0.55 32.16
N LYS A 13 20.06 1.48 31.93
CA LYS A 13 19.84 2.93 31.92
C LYS A 13 19.12 3.45 33.18
N VAL A 14 19.48 2.91 34.34
CA VAL A 14 18.93 3.30 35.65
C VAL A 14 20.05 3.70 36.60
N SER A 15 19.73 4.35 37.72
CA SER A 15 20.74 4.71 38.72
C SER A 15 21.24 3.49 39.50
N GLU A 16 22.50 3.52 39.95
CA GLU A 16 23.04 2.47 40.83
C GLU A 16 22.22 2.31 42.12
N GLN A 17 21.60 3.39 42.60
CA GLN A 17 20.75 3.39 43.78
C GLN A 17 19.44 2.64 43.55
N ALA A 18 18.87 2.70 42.34
CA ALA A 18 17.71 1.89 41.96
C ALA A 18 18.06 0.39 42.03
N ILE A 19 19.22 0.01 41.48
CA ILE A 19 19.73 -1.36 41.54
C ILE A 19 19.94 -1.81 43.00
N ARG A 20 20.59 -0.99 43.83
CA ARG A 20 20.76 -1.28 45.27
C ARG A 20 19.44 -1.37 46.02
N GLY A 21 18.45 -0.55 45.66
CA GLY A 21 17.08 -0.61 46.20
C GLY A 21 16.39 -1.92 45.84
N TRP A 22 16.51 -2.36 44.59
CA TRP A 22 16.01 -3.64 44.13
C TRP A 22 16.67 -4.81 44.86
N CYS A 23 17.99 -4.80 45.00
CA CYS A 23 18.74 -5.83 45.73
C CYS A 23 18.27 -5.98 47.19
N ARG A 24 17.98 -4.86 47.88
CA ARG A 24 17.42 -4.88 49.24
C ARG A 24 16.03 -5.52 49.28
N ARG A 25 15.15 -5.14 48.35
CA ARG A 25 13.78 -5.69 48.26
C ARG A 25 13.74 -7.17 47.89
N ASN A 26 14.77 -7.67 47.21
CA ASN A 26 14.87 -9.06 46.76
C ASN A 26 15.83 -9.91 47.61
N HIS A 27 16.21 -9.41 48.81
CA HIS A 27 17.07 -10.12 49.76
C HIS A 27 18.37 -10.67 49.14
N VAL A 28 19.00 -9.89 48.26
CA VAL A 28 20.29 -10.27 47.65
C VAL A 28 21.38 -10.24 48.71
N ALA A 29 22.11 -11.34 48.85
CA ALA A 29 23.22 -11.47 49.79
C ALA A 29 24.36 -10.49 49.47
N LYS A 30 25.13 -10.13 50.50
CA LYS A 30 26.35 -9.34 50.34
C LYS A 30 27.57 -10.24 50.36
N ASP A 31 28.58 -9.89 49.58
CA ASP A 31 29.88 -10.53 49.62
C ASP A 31 30.67 -10.10 50.88
N ALA A 32 31.85 -10.70 51.06
CA ALA A 32 32.76 -10.36 52.16
C ALA A 32 33.24 -8.90 52.15
N LYS A 33 33.06 -8.17 51.04
CA LYS A 33 33.40 -6.75 50.88
C LYS A 33 32.19 -5.84 51.11
N GLY A 34 31.04 -6.39 51.52
CA GLY A 34 29.81 -5.65 51.78
C GLY A 34 29.04 -5.19 50.53
N SER A 35 29.47 -5.61 49.33
CA SER A 35 28.79 -5.34 48.07
C SER A 35 27.73 -6.41 47.78
N PHE A 36 26.68 -6.08 47.02
CA PHE A 36 25.68 -7.09 46.66
C PHE A 36 26.29 -8.13 45.70
N ALA A 37 26.24 -9.39 46.11
CA ALA A 37 26.67 -10.53 45.31
C ALA A 37 25.52 -10.94 44.38
N ILE A 38 25.47 -10.33 43.20
CA ILE A 38 24.41 -10.58 42.21
C ILE A 38 24.76 -11.84 41.42
N SER A 39 24.05 -12.93 41.66
CA SER A 39 24.16 -14.15 40.87
C SER A 39 23.55 -13.97 39.47
N GLU A 40 23.89 -14.85 38.53
CA GLU A 40 23.30 -14.79 37.18
C GLU A 40 21.77 -14.94 37.19
N SER A 41 21.19 -15.66 38.15
CA SER A 41 19.73 -15.77 38.28
C SER A 41 19.09 -14.48 38.79
N GLN A 42 19.71 -13.78 39.74
CA GLN A 42 19.25 -12.48 40.24
C GLN A 42 19.40 -11.39 39.17
N LYS A 43 20.50 -11.43 38.44
CA LYS A 43 20.77 -10.55 37.29
C LYS A 43 19.71 -10.69 36.20
N ARG A 44 19.30 -11.92 35.86
CA ARG A 44 18.17 -12.15 34.94
C ARG A 44 16.86 -11.50 35.42
N LYS A 45 16.50 -11.69 36.69
CA LYS A 45 15.30 -11.06 37.28
C LYS A 45 15.37 -9.53 37.26
N LEU A 46 16.56 -8.98 37.50
CA LEU A 46 16.80 -7.55 37.48
C LEU A 46 16.66 -6.96 36.08
N TYR A 47 17.24 -7.61 35.06
CA TYR A 47 17.05 -7.19 33.67
C TYR A 47 15.59 -7.29 33.24
N LEU A 48 14.89 -8.36 33.62
CA LEU A 48 13.46 -8.48 33.34
C LEU A 48 12.67 -7.32 33.98
N HIS A 49 13.01 -6.93 35.20
CA HIS A 49 12.35 -5.86 35.93
C HIS A 49 12.57 -4.46 35.32
N TYR A 50 13.78 -4.17 34.81
CA TYR A 50 14.13 -2.82 34.33
C TYR A 50 14.12 -2.65 32.80
N LEU A 51 14.41 -3.72 32.05
CA LEU A 51 14.46 -3.67 30.58
C LEU A 51 13.19 -4.19 29.91
N GLY A 52 12.32 -4.89 30.64
CA GLY A 52 10.92 -5.10 30.26
C GLY A 52 10.62 -5.94 29.02
N VAL A 53 11.54 -6.17 28.08
CA VAL A 53 11.43 -7.05 26.89
C VAL A 53 12.80 -7.13 26.19
N ALA A 54 13.07 -8.28 25.55
CA ALA A 54 14.19 -8.60 24.65
C ALA A 54 15.43 -9.30 25.25
N ARG A 55 15.26 -10.58 25.61
CA ARG A 55 16.09 -11.65 25.00
C ARG A 55 15.24 -12.91 24.85
N ASN A 56 14.91 -13.22 23.60
CA ASN A 56 14.57 -14.56 23.14
C ASN A 56 15.78 -15.48 23.40
N GLU A 57 15.87 -16.05 24.60
CA GLU A 57 16.76 -17.18 24.86
C GLU A 57 15.92 -18.36 25.36
N VAL A 58 15.45 -19.12 24.37
CA VAL A 58 15.16 -20.54 24.50
C VAL A 58 16.43 -21.22 25.03
N ALA A 59 16.52 -21.49 26.35
CA ALA A 59 17.13 -22.71 26.93
C ALA A 59 17.26 -22.68 28.48
N LYS A 60 16.29 -23.36 29.14
CA LYS A 60 16.42 -24.39 30.21
C LYS A 60 17.11 -24.08 31.58
N PRO A 61 16.95 -24.95 32.59
CA PRO A 61 15.70 -25.36 33.27
C PRO A 61 15.82 -25.19 34.81
N ALA A 62 14.72 -25.06 35.55
CA ALA A 62 14.75 -25.27 37.01
C ALA A 62 13.40 -25.80 37.54
N LYS A 63 13.50 -26.95 38.21
CA LYS A 63 12.45 -27.80 38.76
C LYS A 63 11.48 -27.07 39.68
N ALA A 64 10.21 -27.01 39.28
CA ALA A 64 9.03 -27.45 40.04
C ALA A 64 7.77 -27.31 39.15
N SER A 65 7.05 -28.41 38.91
CA SER A 65 5.84 -28.55 38.08
C SER A 65 6.03 -28.59 36.55
N CYS A 66 6.24 -29.80 36.01
CA CYS A 66 6.47 -30.05 34.57
C CYS A 66 5.18 -30.32 33.76
N GLU A 67 4.00 -30.45 34.37
CA GLU A 67 2.78 -30.83 33.61
C GLU A 67 1.95 -29.63 33.15
N THR A 68 1.91 -28.54 33.93
CA THR A 68 1.12 -27.36 33.57
C THR A 68 1.82 -26.47 32.53
N TYR A 69 3.16 -26.40 32.54
CA TYR A 69 3.93 -25.55 31.63
C TYR A 69 3.95 -26.07 30.18
N GLU A 70 4.19 -27.36 29.97
CA GLU A 70 4.19 -27.98 28.63
C GLU A 70 2.84 -27.82 27.93
N THR A 71 1.75 -27.91 28.69
CA THR A 71 0.39 -27.68 28.20
C THR A 71 0.19 -26.20 27.84
N SER A 72 0.71 -25.27 28.67
CA SER A 72 0.61 -23.83 28.40
C SER A 72 1.42 -23.37 27.19
N GLU A 73 2.62 -23.93 26.97
CA GLU A 73 3.45 -23.65 25.79
C GLU A 73 2.80 -24.20 24.53
N THR A 74 2.25 -25.42 24.58
CA THR A 74 1.52 -26.03 23.45
C THR A 74 0.28 -25.21 23.07
N VAL A 75 -0.49 -24.73 24.06
CA VAL A 75 -1.66 -23.86 23.81
C VAL A 75 -1.22 -22.54 23.16
N LEU A 76 -0.16 -21.90 23.65
CA LEU A 76 0.36 -20.66 23.08
C LEU A 76 0.85 -20.86 21.63
N ILE A 77 1.58 -21.94 21.36
CA ILE A 77 2.04 -22.29 20.02
C ILE A 77 0.84 -22.49 19.09
N SER A 78 -0.20 -23.20 19.52
CA SER A 78 -1.43 -23.40 18.74
C SER A 78 -2.16 -22.08 18.46
N MET A 79 -2.21 -21.17 19.43
CA MET A 79 -2.80 -19.84 19.23
C MET A 79 -2.02 -19.02 18.20
N LEU A 80 -0.69 -19.02 18.30
CA LEU A 80 0.17 -18.33 17.33
C LEU A 80 0.06 -18.92 15.92
N GLN A 81 -0.03 -20.25 15.80
CA GLN A 81 -0.27 -20.93 14.52
C GLN A 81 -1.61 -20.52 13.93
N LYS A 82 -2.69 -20.53 14.72
CA LYS A 82 -4.01 -20.06 14.27
C LYS A 82 -4.00 -18.60 13.84
N GLU A 83 -3.28 -17.74 14.56
CA GLU A 83 -3.12 -16.35 14.16
C GLU A 83 -2.32 -16.18 12.87
N LEU A 84 -1.29 -17.01 12.66
CA LEU A 84 -0.51 -17.04 11.44
C LEU A 84 -1.37 -17.48 10.25
N ASP A 85 -2.08 -18.61 10.38
CA ASP A 85 -3.00 -19.11 9.35
C ASP A 85 -4.08 -18.08 9.00
N ARG A 86 -4.62 -17.38 10.02
CA ARG A 86 -5.60 -16.32 9.82
C ARG A 86 -5.02 -15.15 9.04
N LYS A 87 -3.78 -14.74 9.34
CA LYS A 87 -3.07 -13.66 8.62
C LYS A 87 -2.75 -14.07 7.19
N ASP A 88 -2.30 -15.30 6.97
CA ASP A 88 -2.01 -15.82 5.63
C ASP A 88 -3.26 -15.90 4.76
N ALA A 89 -4.38 -16.34 5.30
CA ALA A 89 -5.67 -16.31 4.61
C ALA A 89 -6.10 -14.86 4.26
N GLN A 90 -5.86 -13.91 5.17
CA GLN A 90 -6.14 -12.49 4.91
C GLN A 90 -5.23 -11.90 3.83
N LEU A 91 -3.95 -12.27 3.79
CA LEU A 91 -3.01 -11.84 2.76
C LEU A 91 -3.42 -12.41 1.40
N SER A 92 -3.71 -13.70 1.33
CA SER A 92 -4.16 -14.37 0.11
C SER A 92 -5.43 -13.72 -0.47
N ALA A 93 -6.41 -13.40 0.38
CA ALA A 93 -7.62 -12.69 -0.04
C ALA A 93 -7.32 -11.28 -0.59
N LYS A 94 -6.36 -10.56 0.00
CA LYS A 94 -5.93 -9.24 -0.49
C LYS A 94 -5.17 -9.34 -1.82
N ASP A 95 -4.32 -10.35 -1.98
CA ASP A 95 -3.58 -10.59 -3.21
C ASP A 95 -4.52 -10.92 -4.38
N GLU A 96 -5.59 -11.67 -4.12
CA GLU A 96 -6.66 -11.91 -5.09
C GLU A 96 -7.36 -10.60 -5.49
N GLN A 97 -7.76 -9.78 -4.51
CA GLN A 97 -8.38 -8.48 -4.79
C GLN A 97 -7.47 -7.55 -5.60
N ILE A 98 -6.16 -7.53 -5.31
CA ILE A 98 -5.19 -6.75 -6.06
C ILE A 98 -5.10 -7.27 -7.50
N ARG A 99 -5.03 -8.59 -7.70
CA ARG A 99 -5.03 -9.18 -9.05
C ARG A 99 -6.28 -8.81 -9.83
N GLU A 100 -7.46 -8.94 -9.24
CA GLU A 100 -8.71 -8.60 -9.90
C GLU A 100 -8.78 -7.11 -10.28
N LEU A 101 -8.38 -6.21 -9.38
CA LEU A 101 -8.34 -4.78 -9.66
C LEU A 101 -7.37 -4.46 -10.80
N ASN A 102 -6.20 -5.09 -10.84
CA ASN A 102 -5.25 -4.91 -11.93
C ASN A 102 -5.78 -5.42 -13.28
N VAL A 103 -6.49 -6.55 -13.29
CA VAL A 103 -7.16 -7.06 -14.51
C VAL A 103 -8.18 -6.04 -15.02
N ARG A 104 -9.09 -5.57 -14.15
CA ARG A 104 -10.09 -4.57 -14.54
C ARG A 104 -9.47 -3.25 -15.00
N LEU A 105 -8.39 -2.81 -14.36
CA LEU A 105 -7.65 -1.62 -14.77
C LEU A 105 -7.04 -1.78 -16.16
N SER A 106 -6.46 -2.95 -16.44
CA SER A 106 -5.91 -3.29 -17.76
C SER A 106 -7.01 -3.31 -18.82
N GLU A 107 -8.15 -3.94 -18.54
CA GLU A 107 -9.30 -3.98 -19.44
C GLU A 107 -9.85 -2.58 -19.74
N CYS A 108 -10.04 -1.75 -18.71
CA CYS A 108 -10.49 -0.37 -18.87
C CYS A 108 -9.50 0.46 -19.69
N SER A 109 -8.20 0.29 -19.44
CA SER A 109 -7.15 0.98 -20.20
C SER A 109 -7.15 0.57 -21.67
N ALA A 110 -7.31 -0.72 -21.96
CA ALA A 110 -7.42 -1.22 -23.34
C ALA A 110 -8.68 -0.68 -24.04
N ALA A 111 -9.83 -0.69 -23.36
CA ALA A 111 -11.08 -0.15 -23.89
C ALA A 111 -10.98 1.37 -24.15
N LEU A 112 -10.31 2.12 -23.27
CA LEU A 112 -10.08 3.55 -23.46
C LEU A 112 -9.19 3.82 -24.67
N LEU A 113 -8.12 3.04 -24.86
CA LEU A 113 -7.27 3.15 -26.06
C LEU A 113 -8.06 2.87 -27.33
N ALA A 114 -8.85 1.80 -27.36
CA ALA A 114 -9.69 1.46 -28.50
C ALA A 114 -10.72 2.57 -28.80
N ALA A 115 -11.34 3.16 -27.76
CA ALA A 115 -12.26 4.27 -27.92
C ALA A 115 -11.56 5.53 -28.46
N GLN A 116 -10.33 5.82 -28.01
CA GLN A 116 -9.54 6.94 -28.50
C GLN A 116 -9.13 6.75 -29.98
N GLU A 117 -8.72 5.55 -30.37
CA GLU A 117 -8.43 5.21 -31.76
C GLU A 117 -9.66 5.35 -32.64
N THR A 118 -10.82 4.89 -32.17
CA THR A 118 -12.10 5.04 -32.87
C THR A 118 -12.48 6.51 -33.04
N ALA A 119 -12.30 7.32 -32.00
CA ALA A 119 -12.56 8.76 -32.07
C ALA A 119 -11.63 9.47 -33.06
N ARG A 120 -10.34 9.12 -33.08
CA ARG A 120 -9.38 9.67 -34.06
C ARG A 120 -9.71 9.24 -35.49
N ALA A 121 -10.07 7.97 -35.70
CA ALA A 121 -10.48 7.47 -37.00
C ALA A 121 -11.74 8.20 -37.51
N ALA A 122 -12.74 8.39 -36.64
CA ALA A 122 -13.93 9.17 -36.98
C ALA A 122 -13.58 10.62 -37.33
N GLN A 123 -12.72 11.28 -36.55
CA GLN A 123 -12.26 12.64 -36.85
C GLN A 123 -11.53 12.74 -38.19
N ALA A 124 -10.65 11.78 -38.52
CA ALA A 124 -9.95 11.73 -39.79
C ALA A 124 -10.92 11.54 -40.97
N LEU A 125 -11.93 10.68 -40.83
CA LEU A 125 -12.98 10.50 -41.83
C LEU A 125 -13.81 11.77 -42.03
N HIS A 126 -14.19 12.45 -40.95
CA HIS A 126 -14.92 13.73 -41.03
C HIS A 126 -14.08 14.82 -41.71
N ALA A 127 -12.80 14.94 -41.36
CA ALA A 127 -11.89 15.89 -42.00
C ALA A 127 -11.74 15.60 -43.51
N GLY A 128 -11.56 14.33 -43.89
CA GLY A 128 -11.50 13.92 -45.30
C GLY A 128 -12.81 14.20 -46.07
N THR A 129 -13.95 14.03 -45.42
CA THR A 129 -15.27 14.33 -46.02
C THR A 129 -15.43 15.82 -46.30
N MET A 130 -15.02 16.69 -45.36
CA MET A 130 -15.09 18.14 -45.58
C MET A 130 -14.15 18.59 -46.71
N GLN A 131 -12.95 18.00 -46.81
CA GLN A 131 -12.00 18.34 -47.87
C GLN A 131 -12.50 17.92 -49.27
N GLN A 132 -13.19 16.77 -49.38
CA GLN A 132 -13.85 16.37 -50.63
C GLN A 132 -15.03 17.26 -50.99
N GLN A 133 -15.81 17.72 -50.01
CA GLN A 133 -16.90 18.67 -50.26
C GLN A 133 -16.38 20.00 -50.80
N LEU A 134 -15.33 20.54 -50.19
CA LEU A 134 -14.69 21.77 -50.64
C LEU A 134 -14.09 21.62 -52.05
N ALA A 135 -13.36 20.53 -52.32
CA ALA A 135 -12.80 20.27 -53.65
C ALA A 135 -13.89 20.07 -54.72
N GLY A 136 -15.01 19.40 -54.39
CA GLY A 136 -16.13 19.22 -55.30
C GLY A 136 -16.95 20.50 -55.53
N GLU A 137 -16.99 21.41 -54.57
CA GLU A 137 -17.53 22.76 -54.73
C GLU A 137 -16.62 23.64 -55.60
N GLU A 138 -15.30 23.55 -55.41
CA GLU A 138 -14.30 24.22 -56.26
C GLU A 138 -14.34 23.73 -57.71
N ASP A 139 -14.46 22.42 -57.95
CA ASP A 139 -14.60 21.85 -59.30
C ASP A 139 -15.93 22.25 -59.96
N ARG A 140 -17.04 22.32 -59.21
CA ARG A 140 -18.31 22.87 -59.72
C ARG A 140 -18.23 24.38 -59.98
N ALA A 141 -17.48 25.13 -59.17
CA ALA A 141 -17.25 26.55 -59.38
C ALA A 141 -16.31 26.81 -60.58
N ALA A 142 -15.37 25.90 -60.85
CA ALA A 142 -14.48 25.95 -62.00
C ALA A 142 -15.18 25.52 -63.30
N ASP A 143 -16.03 24.48 -63.26
CA ASP A 143 -16.83 24.02 -64.40
C ASP A 143 -17.93 25.04 -64.79
N SER A 144 -18.48 25.77 -63.81
CA SER A 144 -19.36 26.93 -64.06
C SER A 144 -18.61 28.22 -64.44
N GLY A 145 -17.28 28.19 -64.49
CA GLY A 145 -16.43 29.29 -64.98
C GLY A 145 -16.29 29.36 -66.51
N THR A 146 -16.84 28.39 -67.25
CA THR A 146 -16.85 28.33 -68.72
C THR A 146 -18.25 28.23 -69.31
N GLU A 147 -19.24 28.92 -68.72
CA GLU A 147 -20.47 29.29 -69.44
C GLU A 147 -20.65 30.81 -69.39
N GLU A 148 -20.05 31.46 -70.39
CA GLU A 148 -20.46 32.78 -70.82
C GLU A 148 -21.94 32.73 -71.28
N GLN A 149 -22.79 33.44 -70.52
CA GLN A 149 -24.13 33.91 -70.88
C GLN A 149 -25.24 32.89 -71.17
N ALA A 150 -26.06 32.62 -70.15
CA ALA A 150 -27.52 32.78 -70.28
C ALA A 150 -28.17 32.78 -68.90
N VAL A 151 -28.22 33.94 -68.23
CA VAL A 151 -29.06 34.11 -67.04
C VAL A 151 -30.53 34.14 -67.50
N PRO A 152 -31.39 33.16 -67.16
CA PRO A 152 -32.80 33.29 -67.46
C PRO A 152 -33.37 34.38 -66.55
N ASN A 153 -33.86 35.43 -67.19
CA ASN A 153 -34.42 36.64 -66.60
C ASN A 153 -35.62 36.33 -65.68
N LYS A 154 -35.34 36.00 -64.41
CA LYS A 154 -36.36 35.83 -63.35
C LYS A 154 -36.95 37.15 -62.85
N ARG A 155 -36.45 38.30 -63.34
CA ARG A 155 -36.96 39.63 -62.96
C ARG A 155 -38.18 40.08 -63.78
N ARG A 156 -38.51 39.39 -64.88
CA ARG A 156 -39.61 39.76 -65.79
C ARG A 156 -40.99 39.19 -65.44
N TRP A 157 -41.08 38.16 -64.59
CA TRP A 157 -42.37 37.57 -64.18
C TRP A 157 -43.08 38.45 -63.15
N PHE A 158 -42.37 38.96 -62.14
CA PHE A 158 -43.00 39.65 -61.01
C PHE A 158 -43.63 41.03 -61.34
N SER A 159 -43.33 41.63 -62.49
CA SER A 159 -43.88 42.93 -62.91
C SER A 159 -45.30 42.87 -63.50
N ARG A 160 -45.91 41.69 -63.63
CA ARG A 160 -47.28 41.54 -64.18
C ARG A 160 -48.40 41.53 -63.14
N PHE A 161 -48.09 41.44 -61.84
CA PHE A 161 -49.09 41.31 -60.79
C PHE A 161 -49.49 42.63 -60.10
N PHE A 162 -48.82 43.75 -60.40
CA PHE A 162 -49.03 45.04 -59.72
C PHE A 162 -49.47 46.20 -60.64
N ARG A 163 -50.21 45.91 -61.73
CA ARG A 163 -50.93 46.95 -62.49
C ARG A 163 -52.44 46.77 -62.39
N ARG A 164 -53.01 47.32 -61.33
CA ARG A 164 -54.34 47.95 -61.33
C ARG A 164 -54.40 48.99 -60.22
#